data_AF-A0A958TG01-F1
#
_entry.id   AF-A0A958TG01-F1
#
_cell.length_a   1.000
_cell.length_b   1.000
_cell.length_c   1.000
_cell.angle_alpha   90.00
_cell.angle_beta   90.00
_cell.angle_gamma   90.00
#
_symmetry.space_group_name_H-M   'P 1'
#
loop_
_entity.id
_entity.type
_entity.pdbx_description
1 polymer ?
#
loop_
_entity_poly.entity_id
_entity_poly.type
_entity_poly.pdbx_seq_one_letter_code
_entity_poly.pdbx_strand_id
1 'polypeptide(L)'
;MKYFIFALSFFLLTTCSKRTINNNCNYLFNLAVNYQVNMNLPQFSQLQYTGTSIYIAGPGNGGIIITNVGNAWRAWDASDPNHTPSSCSTLTIDGANAVCGCADGYTYSLFIGQPTTALPCGLKEYRVDVTGNNSLLISN
;
A
#
# COMPACT_ATOMS: atom_id res chain seq x y z
N MET A 1 -49.71 18.26 8.18
CA MET A 1 -48.62 17.53 8.86
C MET A 1 -48.10 16.41 7.94
N LYS A 2 -47.43 16.73 6.82
CA LYS A 2 -46.89 15.69 5.90
C LYS A 2 -45.67 16.16 5.09
N TYR A 3 -45.55 17.47 4.90
CA TYR A 3 -44.43 18.11 4.21
C TYR A 3 -43.21 18.39 5.10
N PHE A 4 -43.36 18.35 6.44
CA PHE A 4 -42.25 18.65 7.36
C PHE A 4 -41.25 17.47 7.50
N ILE A 5 -41.69 16.24 7.22
CA ILE A 5 -40.84 15.04 7.29
C ILE A 5 -39.93 14.94 6.06
N PHE A 6 -40.32 15.52 4.92
CA PHE A 6 -39.53 15.46 3.69
C PHE A 6 -38.33 16.44 3.70
N ALA A 7 -38.41 17.52 4.50
CA ALA A 7 -37.33 18.49 4.63
C ALA A 7 -36.16 18.00 5.50
N LEU A 8 -36.41 17.07 6.43
CA LEU A 8 -35.37 16.54 7.34
C LEU A 8 -34.53 15.43 6.69
N SER A 9 -35.03 14.81 5.62
CA SER A 9 -34.32 13.72 4.91
C SER A 9 -33.20 14.22 3.97
N PHE A 10 -33.12 15.53 3.69
CA PHE A 10 -32.13 16.08 2.76
C PHE A 10 -30.81 16.52 3.43
N PHE A 11 -30.76 16.55 4.77
CA PHE A 11 -29.61 17.08 5.51
C PHE A 11 -28.54 16.05 5.90
N LEU A 12 -28.71 14.77 5.53
CA LEU A 12 -27.84 13.68 5.97
C LEU A 12 -26.77 13.24 4.95
N LEU A 13 -26.57 13.97 3.84
CA LEU A 13 -25.71 13.50 2.74
C LEU A 13 -24.35 14.20 2.56
N THR A 14 -23.83 14.96 3.54
CA THR A 14 -22.54 15.64 3.36
C THR A 14 -21.54 15.38 4.49
N THR A 15 -21.02 14.16 4.59
CA THR A 15 -19.72 13.91 5.23
C THR A 15 -18.76 13.26 4.24
N CYS A 16 -18.42 13.98 3.18
CA CYS A 16 -17.23 13.67 2.39
C CYS A 16 -16.03 14.17 3.22
N SER A 17 -15.37 13.27 3.95
CA SER A 17 -14.10 13.60 4.59
C SER A 17 -13.10 13.94 3.50
N LYS A 18 -12.69 15.21 3.43
CA LYS A 18 -11.55 15.60 2.59
C LYS A 18 -10.35 14.80 3.08
N ARG A 19 -9.79 13.95 2.21
CA ARG A 19 -8.51 13.30 2.44
C ARG A 19 -7.48 14.42 2.56
N THR A 20 -7.01 14.72 3.76
CA THR A 20 -5.95 15.70 3.97
C THR A 20 -4.72 15.13 3.27
N ILE A 21 -4.40 15.62 2.08
CA ILE A 21 -3.11 15.32 1.44
C ILE A 21 -2.09 15.95 2.37
N ASN A 22 -1.40 15.10 3.13
CA ASN A 22 -0.30 15.56 3.96
C ASN A 22 0.79 16.04 3.01
N ASN A 23 0.98 17.36 2.93
CA ASN A 23 1.96 18.01 2.05
C ASN A 23 3.41 17.57 2.34
N ASN A 24 3.64 16.77 3.39
CA ASN A 24 4.95 16.20 3.72
C ASN A 24 5.21 14.85 3.00
N CYS A 25 4.21 14.26 2.34
CA CYS A 25 4.31 12.94 1.68
C CYS A 25 4.55 13.03 0.17
N ASN A 26 5.49 13.87 -0.23
CA ASN A 26 5.73 14.23 -1.64
C ASN A 26 7.00 13.61 -2.24
N TYR A 27 7.63 12.65 -1.55
CA TYR A 27 8.89 12.06 -2.02
C TYR A 27 8.71 10.97 -3.08
N LEU A 28 7.49 10.43 -3.23
CA LEU A 28 7.20 9.37 -4.21
C LEU A 28 6.57 9.94 -5.47
N PHE A 29 7.10 9.53 -6.63
CA PHE A 29 6.51 9.85 -7.92
C PHE A 29 5.21 9.06 -8.16
N ASN A 30 4.28 9.66 -8.91
CA ASN A 30 3.08 8.97 -9.36
C ASN A 30 3.35 8.21 -10.67
N LEU A 31 4.07 7.10 -10.55
CA LEU A 31 4.42 6.23 -11.67
C LEU A 31 3.27 5.28 -12.01
N ALA A 32 3.03 5.09 -13.31
CA ALA A 32 2.08 4.10 -13.79
C ALA A 32 2.58 2.69 -13.45
N VAL A 33 1.76 1.93 -12.73
CA VAL A 33 2.06 0.53 -12.41
C VAL A 33 1.01 -0.34 -13.07
N ASN A 34 1.47 -1.38 -13.76
CA ASN A 34 0.65 -2.45 -14.30
C ASN A 34 1.51 -3.71 -14.31
N TYR A 35 1.38 -4.53 -13.28
CA TYR A 35 2.22 -5.72 -13.09
C TYR A 35 1.35 -6.93 -12.73
N GLN A 36 1.57 -8.05 -13.43
CA GLN A 36 0.86 -9.29 -13.19
C GLN A 36 1.74 -10.27 -12.41
N VAL A 37 1.19 -10.84 -11.35
CA VAL A 37 1.83 -11.85 -10.51
C VAL A 37 1.07 -13.16 -10.68
N ASN A 38 1.75 -14.23 -11.03
CA ASN A 38 1.17 -15.57 -11.10
C ASN A 38 1.70 -16.42 -9.93
N MET A 39 0.87 -16.67 -8.92
CA MET A 39 1.26 -17.40 -7.71
C MET A 39 1.48 -18.91 -7.96
N ASN A 40 1.23 -19.42 -9.17
CA ASN A 40 1.62 -20.78 -9.54
C ASN A 40 3.12 -20.90 -9.87
N LEU A 41 3.81 -19.77 -10.09
CA LEU A 41 5.25 -19.76 -10.30
C LEU A 41 5.99 -19.90 -8.95
N PRO A 42 7.07 -20.70 -8.87
CA PRO A 42 7.82 -20.91 -7.63
C PRO A 42 8.28 -19.62 -6.95
N GLN A 43 8.60 -18.58 -7.72
CA GLN A 43 9.01 -17.29 -7.17
C GLN A 43 7.89 -16.58 -6.37
N PHE A 44 6.61 -16.83 -6.70
CA PHE A 44 5.46 -16.13 -6.12
C PHE A 44 4.57 -17.04 -5.26
N SER A 45 4.84 -18.34 -5.24
CA SER A 45 4.03 -19.34 -4.54
C SER A 45 3.91 -19.09 -3.04
N GLN A 46 4.91 -18.44 -2.43
CA GLN A 46 4.85 -18.05 -1.02
C GLN A 46 3.66 -17.14 -0.71
N LEU A 47 3.23 -16.28 -1.65
CA LEU A 47 2.09 -15.38 -1.47
C LEU A 47 0.76 -16.10 -1.27
N GLN A 48 0.70 -17.43 -1.46
CA GLN A 48 -0.48 -18.22 -1.11
C GLN A 48 -0.65 -18.41 0.41
N TYR A 49 0.40 -18.18 1.19
CA TYR A 49 0.39 -18.34 2.64
C TYR A 49 0.27 -16.99 3.35
N THR A 50 -0.66 -16.90 4.30
CA THR A 50 -0.88 -15.70 5.13
C THR A 50 0.40 -15.25 5.85
N GLY A 51 0.64 -13.95 5.86
CA GLY A 51 1.78 -13.33 6.54
C GLY A 51 3.09 -13.38 5.75
N THR A 52 3.09 -13.95 4.55
CA THR A 52 4.23 -13.88 3.64
C THR A 52 4.23 -12.59 2.85
N SER A 53 5.43 -12.14 2.50
CA SER A 53 5.64 -10.97 1.66
C SER A 53 6.71 -11.25 0.62
N ILE A 54 6.60 -10.64 -0.56
CA ILE A 54 7.62 -10.70 -1.60
C ILE A 54 7.93 -9.30 -2.12
N TYR A 55 9.21 -9.08 -2.44
CA TYR A 55 9.68 -7.89 -3.13
C TYR A 55 9.84 -8.16 -4.63
N ILE A 56 9.40 -7.21 -5.45
CA ILE A 56 9.50 -7.22 -6.90
C ILE A 56 10.23 -5.94 -7.35
N ALA A 57 11.42 -6.10 -7.90
CA ALA A 57 12.20 -4.98 -8.43
C ALA A 57 11.67 -4.50 -9.79
N GLY A 58 11.78 -3.19 -10.06
CA GLY A 58 11.46 -2.60 -11.36
C GLY A 58 10.23 -1.68 -11.37
N PRO A 59 9.01 -2.17 -11.07
CA PRO A 59 7.81 -1.33 -11.09
C PRO A 59 7.72 -0.45 -9.83
N GLY A 60 7.11 0.74 -9.94
CA GLY A 60 7.03 1.69 -8.83
C GLY A 60 8.31 2.52 -8.62
N ASN A 61 8.44 3.20 -7.48
CA ASN A 61 9.60 4.05 -7.21
C ASN A 61 10.82 3.24 -6.80
N GLY A 62 10.63 2.27 -5.89
CA GLY A 62 11.70 1.39 -5.39
C GLY A 62 11.48 -0.08 -5.73
N GLY A 63 10.45 -0.43 -6.48
CA GLY A 63 9.88 -1.78 -6.54
C GLY A 63 8.51 -1.85 -5.88
N ILE A 64 7.98 -3.06 -5.76
CA ILE A 64 6.70 -3.33 -5.11
C ILE A 64 6.89 -4.45 -4.08
N ILE A 65 6.37 -4.24 -2.88
CA ILE A 65 6.24 -5.30 -1.86
C ILE A 65 4.79 -5.76 -1.83
N ILE A 66 4.56 -7.06 -2.03
CA ILE A 66 3.23 -7.66 -1.96
C ILE A 66 3.17 -8.55 -0.73
N THR A 67 2.12 -8.41 0.07
CA THR A 67 1.91 -9.15 1.31
C THR A 67 0.54 -9.80 1.31
N ASN A 68 0.49 -11.09 1.68
CA ASN A 68 -0.76 -11.76 1.94
C ASN A 68 -1.20 -11.47 3.38
N VAL A 69 -2.28 -10.72 3.56
CA VAL A 69 -2.82 -10.33 4.87
C VAL A 69 -3.89 -11.30 5.39
N GLY A 70 -4.07 -12.44 4.72
CA GLY A 70 -4.93 -13.55 5.10
C GLY A 70 -6.20 -13.64 4.28
N ASN A 71 -6.95 -12.54 4.21
CA ASN A 71 -8.18 -12.45 3.41
C ASN A 71 -7.99 -11.72 2.07
N ALA A 72 -6.84 -11.08 1.87
CA ALA A 72 -6.52 -10.28 0.71
C ALA A 72 -5.01 -10.15 0.54
N TRP A 73 -4.59 -9.58 -0.59
CA TRP A 73 -3.23 -9.15 -0.82
C TRP A 73 -3.16 -7.64 -0.80
N ARG A 74 -2.10 -7.11 -0.20
CA ARG A 74 -1.78 -5.69 -0.20
C ARG A 74 -0.48 -5.50 -0.96
N ALA A 75 -0.40 -4.44 -1.76
CA ALA A 75 0.80 -4.10 -2.52
C ALA A 75 1.23 -2.69 -2.14
N TRP A 76 2.51 -2.52 -1.85
CA TRP A 76 3.11 -1.28 -1.38
C TRP A 76 4.28 -0.89 -2.26
N ASP A 77 4.51 0.41 -2.46
CA ASP A 77 5.77 0.90 -3.02
C ASP A 77 6.92 0.53 -2.07
N ALA A 78 7.99 -0.01 -2.62
CA ALA A 78 9.18 -0.40 -1.87
C ALA A 78 10.11 0.79 -1.57
N SER A 79 9.72 2.03 -1.86
CA SER A 79 10.45 3.24 -1.48
C SER A 79 9.82 3.91 -0.26
N ASP A 80 10.67 4.34 0.67
CA ASP A 80 10.28 5.04 1.89
C ASP A 80 9.58 6.38 1.57
N PRO A 81 8.29 6.55 1.93
CA PRO A 81 7.52 7.76 1.65
C PRO A 81 7.89 8.97 2.52
N ASN A 82 8.77 8.79 3.52
CA ASN A 82 9.23 9.86 4.41
C ASN A 82 10.67 10.32 4.08
N HIS A 83 11.31 9.74 3.06
CA HIS A 83 12.66 10.09 2.64
C HIS A 83 12.75 10.48 1.17
N THR A 84 13.67 11.40 0.88
CA THR A 84 14.09 11.65 -0.51
C THR A 84 14.63 10.36 -1.13
N PRO A 85 14.21 10.01 -2.36
CA PRO A 85 14.66 8.79 -3.02
C PRO A 85 16.19 8.70 -3.10
N SER A 86 16.73 7.63 -2.54
CA SER A 86 18.15 7.33 -2.46
C SER A 86 18.37 5.82 -2.35
N SER A 87 19.63 5.37 -2.33
CA SER A 87 19.94 3.94 -2.16
C SER A 87 19.53 3.38 -0.80
N CYS A 88 19.42 4.20 0.26
CA CYS A 88 19.00 3.74 1.58
C CYS A 88 17.49 3.72 1.77
N SER A 89 16.74 4.50 0.97
CA SER A 89 15.28 4.61 1.08
C SER A 89 14.52 3.41 0.50
N THR A 90 15.21 2.45 -0.11
CA THR A 90 14.58 1.20 -0.57
C THR A 90 14.34 0.31 0.64
N LEU A 91 13.08 -0.09 0.82
CA LEU A 91 12.60 -0.88 1.93
C LEU A 91 12.99 -2.36 1.76
N THR A 92 13.40 -2.98 2.85
CA THR A 92 13.63 -4.42 2.95
C THR A 92 12.53 -5.07 3.78
N ILE A 93 12.21 -6.33 3.50
CA ILE A 93 11.18 -7.07 4.24
C ILE A 93 11.83 -7.70 5.47
N ASP A 94 11.26 -7.40 6.65
CA ASP A 94 11.60 -8.04 7.92
C ASP A 94 10.30 -8.57 8.58
N GLY A 95 10.02 -9.85 8.33
CA GLY A 95 8.81 -10.53 8.79
C GLY A 95 7.53 -9.84 8.29
N ALA A 96 6.78 -9.25 9.24
CA ALA A 96 5.52 -8.54 8.99
C ALA A 96 5.71 -7.04 8.66
N ASN A 97 6.96 -6.57 8.59
CA ASN A 97 7.29 -5.17 8.42
C ASN A 97 8.20 -4.92 7.22
N ALA A 98 8.18 -3.69 6.73
CA ALA A 98 9.15 -3.13 5.82
C ALA A 98 10.07 -2.17 6.60
N VAL A 99 11.39 -2.31 6.44
CA VAL A 99 12.40 -1.54 7.16
C VAL A 99 13.19 -0.71 6.16
N CYS A 100 13.35 0.57 6.44
CA CYS A 100 14.18 1.48 5.68
C CYS A 100 15.66 1.27 6.02
N GLY A 101 16.53 1.25 5.02
CA GLY A 101 17.97 1.09 5.19
C GLY A 101 18.71 2.37 5.62
N CYS A 102 18.00 3.50 5.77
CA CYS A 102 18.59 4.74 6.26
C CYS A 102 18.88 4.67 7.77
N ALA A 103 19.69 5.60 8.27
CA ALA A 103 20.26 5.54 9.64
C ALA A 103 19.21 5.63 10.76
N ASP A 104 18.01 6.11 10.46
CA ASP A 104 16.89 6.21 11.39
C ASP A 104 16.03 4.94 11.49
N GLY A 105 16.19 3.98 10.57
CA GLY A 105 15.56 2.66 10.63
C GLY A 105 14.04 2.70 10.62
N TYR A 106 13.43 3.63 9.88
CA TYR A 106 11.97 3.73 9.78
C TYR A 106 11.34 2.40 9.39
N THR A 107 10.29 2.02 10.09
CA THR A 107 9.66 0.71 9.96
C THR A 107 8.17 0.87 9.73
N TYR A 108 7.62 0.04 8.85
CA TYR A 108 6.22 0.10 8.41
C TYR A 108 5.58 -1.29 8.48
N SER A 109 4.35 -1.38 8.96
CA SER A 109 3.61 -2.64 8.95
C SER A 109 3.12 -2.95 7.53
N LEU A 110 3.50 -4.12 7.00
CA LEU A 110 3.05 -4.57 5.68
C LEU A 110 1.58 -5.00 5.64
N PHE A 111 0.95 -5.18 6.81
CA PHE A 111 -0.47 -5.51 6.89
C PHE A 111 -1.38 -4.30 6.67
N ILE A 112 -0.95 -3.11 7.07
CA ILE A 112 -1.77 -1.89 7.08
C ILE A 112 -1.10 -0.69 6.41
N GLY A 113 0.17 -0.79 6.02
CA GLY A 113 0.95 0.27 5.39
C GLY A 113 1.31 1.44 6.32
N GLN A 114 1.03 1.33 7.62
CA GLN A 114 1.29 2.40 8.59
C GLN A 114 2.69 2.27 9.21
N PRO A 115 3.34 3.40 9.52
CA PRO A 115 4.59 3.39 10.26
C PRO A 115 4.39 2.83 11.67
N THR A 116 5.39 2.14 12.21
CA THR A 116 5.38 1.65 13.60
C THR A 116 5.76 2.75 14.60
N THR A 117 6.39 3.81 14.11
CA THR A 117 6.71 5.05 14.83
C THR A 117 5.84 6.20 14.33
N ALA A 118 5.87 7.34 15.04
CA ALA A 118 5.11 8.52 14.66
C ALA A 118 5.74 9.22 13.44
N LEU A 119 5.47 8.71 12.23
CA LEU A 119 5.86 9.31 10.96
C LEU A 119 4.66 9.91 10.22
N PRO A 120 4.86 10.98 9.43
CA PRO A 120 3.76 11.67 8.76
C PRO A 120 3.13 10.88 7.61
N CYS A 121 3.87 9.93 7.01
CA CYS A 121 3.44 9.21 5.82
C CYS A 121 3.46 7.69 6.03
N GLY A 122 2.38 7.02 5.64
CA GLY A 122 2.37 5.57 5.44
C GLY A 122 2.82 5.19 4.03
N LEU A 123 3.05 3.90 3.81
CA LEU A 123 3.42 3.35 2.52
C LEU A 123 2.39 3.68 1.45
N LYS A 124 2.88 3.92 0.23
CA LYS A 124 2.01 4.11 -0.93
C LYS A 124 1.42 2.77 -1.35
N GLU A 125 0.11 2.64 -1.25
CA GLU A 125 -0.63 1.44 -1.64
C GLU A 125 -0.88 1.41 -3.15
N TYR A 126 -0.72 0.23 -3.75
CA TYR A 126 -1.21 -0.10 -5.07
C TYR A 126 -2.48 -0.93 -4.98
N ARG A 127 -3.37 -0.75 -5.95
CA ARG A 127 -4.56 -1.58 -6.10
C ARG A 127 -4.14 -3.00 -6.48
N VAL A 128 -4.74 -3.98 -5.80
CA VAL A 128 -4.56 -5.40 -6.12
C VAL A 128 -5.90 -6.00 -6.52
N ASP A 129 -5.99 -6.49 -7.74
CA ASP A 129 -7.14 -7.24 -8.25
C ASP A 129 -6.77 -8.71 -8.40
N VAL A 130 -7.57 -9.61 -7.83
CA VAL A 130 -7.39 -11.05 -8.00
C VAL A 130 -7.95 -11.43 -9.38
N THR A 131 -7.05 -11.78 -10.28
CA THR A 131 -7.38 -12.33 -11.59
C THR A 131 -7.40 -13.86 -11.47
N GLY A 132 -8.36 -14.54 -12.09
CA GLY A 132 -8.53 -16.00 -11.92
C GLY A 132 -7.23 -16.80 -12.14
N ASN A 133 -7.21 -18.08 -11.74
CA ASN A 133 -6.03 -18.95 -11.79
C ASN A 133 -4.87 -18.50 -10.89
N ASN A 134 -5.16 -18.12 -9.64
CA ASN A 134 -4.14 -17.76 -8.65
C ASN A 134 -3.22 -16.61 -9.09
N SER A 135 -3.78 -15.61 -9.79
CA SER A 135 -3.02 -14.48 -10.32
C SER A 135 -3.49 -13.15 -9.72
N LEU A 136 -2.58 -12.20 -9.57
CA LEU A 136 -2.86 -10.85 -9.07
C LEU A 136 -2.48 -9.84 -10.14
N LEU A 137 -3.29 -8.80 -10.29
CA LEU A 137 -2.98 -7.62 -11.09
C LEU A 137 -2.75 -6.46 -10.13
N ILE A 138 -1.58 -5.83 -10.23
CA ILE A 138 -1.18 -4.69 -9.42
C ILE A 138 -1.20 -3.44 -10.29
N SER A 139 -1.93 -2.41 -9.85
CA SER A 139 -2.09 -1.15 -10.60
C SER A 139 -2.21 0.09 -9.70
N ASN A 140 -2.07 1.29 -10.27
CA ASN A 140 -2.28 2.58 -9.58
C ASN A 140 -3.45 3.38 -10.17
#